data_AF-A0A1H1BM76-F1
#
_entry.id   AF-A0A1H1BM76-F1
#
_cell.length_a   1.000
_cell.length_b   1.000
_cell.length_c   1.000
_cell.angle_alpha   90.00
_cell.angle_beta   90.00
_cell.angle_gamma   90.00
#
_symmetry.space_group_name_H-M   'P 1'
#
loop_
_entity.id
_entity.type
_entity.pdbx_description
1 polymer ?
#
loop_
_entity_poly.entity_id
_entity_poly.type
_entity_poly.pdbx_seq_one_letter_code
_entity_poly.pdbx_strand_id
1 'polypeptide(L)'
;MLDTNTYISAAISPSGTCAQLVELARQGRIRLVVSPHLLDELETRLAREKFRRWLTLDDVRVFVDALTLLADMVEDRPENETPHVCTDPDDNFLVALFQDAQAAILVSGDKAVLAIEYPGLDVRKPVDALAALDFHHEWGEGFLEGSGEQSFAQIETEGNRGIFAAYSSFVTVLEQPNAHELLPYVVVPETLKAFRRDLAWVRDNVLNRGFTTRPHYASPEVAYIKLPPDSGVVLRSTGDIVLPEDTIYATMQLCPDLPALPGYDGNHWRVFGIGRTVPPEQIEPRPGYAP
;
A
#
# COMPACT_ATOMS: atom_id res chain seq x y z
N MET A 1 -2.83 10.86 9.39
CA MET A 1 -3.91 10.87 10.39
C MET A 1 -3.30 10.62 11.77
N LEU A 2 -3.73 11.36 12.79
CA LEU A 2 -3.31 11.12 14.19
C LEU A 2 -4.55 10.65 14.97
N ASP A 3 -4.38 9.72 15.92
CA ASP A 3 -5.46 9.35 16.83
C ASP A 3 -5.73 10.43 17.90
N THR A 4 -6.84 10.27 18.62
CA THR A 4 -7.26 11.20 19.68
C THR A 4 -6.18 11.36 20.76
N ASN A 5 -5.52 10.28 21.18
CA ASN A 5 -4.46 10.31 22.20
C ASN A 5 -3.20 11.04 21.72
N THR A 6 -2.89 10.98 20.43
CA THR A 6 -1.77 11.69 19.80
C THR A 6 -2.06 13.19 19.76
N TYR A 7 -3.29 13.60 19.42
CA TYR A 7 -3.70 15.00 19.52
C TYR A 7 -3.68 15.53 20.97
N ILE A 8 -4.17 14.75 21.94
CA ILE A 8 -4.06 15.09 23.37
C ILE A 8 -2.59 15.31 23.75
N SER A 9 -1.71 14.40 23.33
CA SER A 9 -0.27 14.47 23.62
C SER A 9 0.38 15.70 22.99
N ALA A 10 -0.03 16.08 21.78
CA ALA A 10 0.41 17.30 21.11
C ALA A 10 -0.03 18.56 21.89
N ALA A 11 -1.27 18.58 22.38
CA ALA A 11 -1.83 19.72 23.11
C ALA A 11 -1.13 19.95 24.46
N ILE A 12 -0.82 18.89 25.21
CA ILE A 12 -0.23 19.00 26.56
C ILE A 12 1.31 19.03 26.57
N SER A 13 1.95 18.71 25.44
CA SER A 13 3.41 18.69 25.30
C SER A 13 3.84 19.40 24.01
N PRO A 14 3.88 20.75 24.00
CA PRO A 14 4.13 21.54 22.79
C PRO A 14 5.51 21.31 22.13
N SER A 15 6.49 20.80 22.89
CA SER A 15 7.82 20.44 22.37
C SER A 15 7.95 18.93 22.06
N GLY A 16 6.89 18.15 22.26
CA GLY A 16 6.88 16.71 22.07
C GLY A 16 6.75 16.28 20.61
N THR A 17 7.02 15.01 20.35
CA THR A 17 6.95 14.39 19.01
C THR A 17 5.60 14.58 18.33
N CYS A 18 4.50 14.45 19.07
CA CYS A 18 3.15 14.64 18.51
C CYS A 18 2.90 16.10 18.10
N ALA A 19 3.41 17.07 18.85
CA ALA A 19 3.30 18.48 18.49
C ALA A 19 4.14 18.81 17.24
N GLN A 20 5.30 18.17 17.07
CA GLN A 20 6.10 18.30 15.84
C GLN A 20 5.33 17.82 14.60
N LEU A 21 4.55 16.74 14.69
CA LEU A 21 3.69 16.29 13.58
C LEU A 21 2.65 17.35 13.21
N VAL A 22 2.01 17.99 14.20
CA VAL A 22 1.06 19.09 13.95
C VAL A 22 1.77 20.30 13.34
N GLU A 23 2.97 20.61 13.78
CA GLU A 23 3.78 21.70 13.25
C GLU A 23 4.20 21.45 11.78
N LEU A 24 4.53 20.23 11.40
CA LEU A 24 4.78 19.86 10.00
C LEU A 24 3.55 20.14 9.12
N ALA A 25 2.34 19.90 9.64
CA ALA A 25 1.11 20.21 8.92
C ALA A 25 0.91 21.72 8.78
N ARG A 26 1.18 22.48 9.84
CA ARG A 26 1.13 23.96 9.82
C ARG A 26 2.11 24.55 8.80
N GLN A 27 3.23 23.88 8.56
CA GLN A 27 4.23 24.26 7.54
C GLN A 27 3.86 23.80 6.12
N GLY A 28 2.75 23.09 5.94
CA GLY A 28 2.33 22.53 4.66
C GLY A 28 3.16 21.34 4.20
N ARG A 29 4.00 20.75 5.08
CA ARG A 29 4.82 19.58 4.74
C ARG A 29 4.03 18.28 4.73
N ILE A 30 2.94 18.22 5.49
CA ILE A 30 1.99 17.11 5.51
C ILE A 30 0.56 17.64 5.55
N ARG A 31 -0.40 16.79 5.20
CA ARG A 31 -1.82 17.04 5.46
C ARG A 31 -2.28 16.20 6.65
N LEU A 32 -3.01 16.83 7.56
CA LEU A 32 -3.71 16.13 8.62
C LEU A 32 -5.12 15.79 8.16
N VAL A 33 -5.68 14.77 8.77
CA VAL A 33 -7.05 14.30 8.53
C VAL A 33 -7.73 14.22 9.88
N VAL A 34 -8.95 14.73 9.95
CA VAL A 34 -9.83 14.66 11.12
C VAL A 34 -11.25 14.29 10.68
N SER A 35 -12.07 13.86 11.62
CA SER A 35 -13.51 13.67 11.42
C SER A 35 -14.31 14.31 12.56
N PRO A 36 -15.63 14.53 12.40
CA PRO A 36 -16.46 15.05 13.47
C PRO A 36 -16.37 14.21 14.76
N HIS A 37 -16.43 12.88 14.64
CA HIS A 37 -16.28 11.97 15.78
C HIS A 37 -14.94 12.13 16.50
N LEU A 38 -13.84 12.20 15.75
CA LEU A 38 -12.50 12.37 16.33
C LEU A 38 -12.37 13.69 17.11
N LEU A 39 -12.91 14.78 16.56
CA LEU A 39 -12.85 16.10 17.19
C LEU A 39 -13.74 16.19 18.43
N ASP A 40 -14.95 15.63 18.38
CA ASP A 40 -15.85 15.55 19.55
C ASP A 40 -15.22 14.72 20.68
N GLU A 41 -14.61 13.59 20.33
CA GLU A 41 -13.89 12.76 21.28
C GLU A 41 -12.69 13.50 21.90
N LEU A 42 -11.92 14.21 21.07
CA LEU A 42 -10.79 15.03 21.50
C LEU A 42 -11.21 16.12 22.47
N GLU A 43 -12.24 16.91 22.13
CA GLU A 43 -12.76 17.98 22.98
C GLU A 43 -13.27 17.41 24.31
N THR A 44 -14.08 16.35 24.24
CA THR A 44 -14.65 15.67 25.42
C THR A 44 -13.57 15.10 26.33
N ARG A 45 -12.53 14.45 25.77
CA ARG A 45 -11.42 13.89 26.56
C ARG A 45 -10.59 15.02 27.17
N LEU A 46 -10.25 16.05 26.42
CA LEU A 46 -9.45 17.17 26.92
C LEU A 46 -10.19 17.96 28.00
N ALA A 47 -11.51 18.07 27.96
CA ALA A 47 -12.33 18.75 28.98
C ALA A 47 -12.25 18.12 30.38
N ARG A 48 -11.74 16.89 30.52
CA ARG A 48 -11.62 16.19 31.82
C ARG A 48 -10.68 16.91 32.79
N GLU A 49 -11.03 16.85 34.08
CA GLU A 49 -10.33 17.56 35.17
C GLU A 49 -8.82 17.31 35.22
N LYS A 50 -8.40 16.07 34.91
CA LYS A 50 -6.98 15.67 34.92
C LYS A 50 -6.09 16.53 34.00
N PHE A 51 -6.66 17.16 32.97
CA PHE A 51 -5.92 17.98 32.01
C PHE A 51 -5.83 19.47 32.37
N ARG A 52 -6.58 19.92 33.39
CA ARG A 52 -6.68 21.34 33.76
C ARG A 52 -5.37 21.96 34.26
N ARG A 53 -4.40 21.13 34.64
CA ARG A 53 -3.04 21.58 34.99
C ARG A 53 -2.20 22.03 33.79
N TRP A 54 -2.60 21.69 32.57
CA TRP A 54 -1.89 22.05 31.34
C TRP A 54 -2.68 23.01 30.46
N LEU A 55 -4.00 22.84 30.37
CA LEU A 55 -4.87 23.57 29.44
C LEU A 55 -6.15 24.05 30.14
N THR A 56 -6.56 25.29 29.87
CA THR A 56 -7.89 25.80 30.20
C THR A 56 -8.95 25.24 29.25
N LEU A 57 -10.25 25.48 29.48
CA LEU A 57 -11.29 25.03 28.55
C LEU A 57 -11.27 25.87 27.27
N ASP A 58 -10.85 27.12 27.37
CA ASP A 58 -10.66 28.01 26.23
C ASP A 58 -9.50 27.53 25.35
N ASP A 59 -8.37 27.13 25.94
CA ASP A 59 -7.23 26.56 25.21
C ASP A 59 -7.64 25.29 24.42
N VAL A 60 -8.51 24.46 24.99
CA VAL A 60 -9.03 23.25 24.30
C VAL A 60 -9.86 23.63 23.09
N ARG A 61 -10.79 24.58 23.23
CA ARG A 61 -11.63 25.04 22.11
C ARG A 61 -10.78 25.65 21.00
N VAL A 62 -9.84 26.53 21.35
CA VAL A 62 -8.90 27.13 20.40
C VAL A 62 -8.08 26.06 19.68
N PHE A 63 -7.65 25.01 20.39
CA PHE A 63 -6.91 23.91 19.78
C PHE A 63 -7.77 23.10 18.79
N VAL A 64 -9.00 22.74 19.17
CA VAL A 64 -9.93 21.99 18.30
C VAL A 64 -10.36 22.83 17.08
N ASP A 65 -10.64 24.11 17.27
CA ASP A 65 -10.95 25.05 16.18
C ASP A 65 -9.76 25.18 15.22
N ALA A 66 -8.54 25.27 15.75
CA ALA A 66 -7.34 25.32 14.93
C ALA A 66 -7.13 24.03 14.11
N LEU A 67 -7.40 22.86 14.69
CA LEU A 67 -7.34 21.60 13.97
C LEU A 67 -8.40 21.52 12.86
N THR A 68 -9.62 22.00 13.14
CA THR A 68 -10.72 22.06 12.17
C THR A 68 -10.36 22.91 10.94
N LEU A 69 -9.58 23.98 11.14
CA LEU A 69 -9.12 24.84 10.06
C LEU A 69 -7.87 24.31 9.34
N LEU A 70 -7.02 23.54 10.04
CA LEU A 70 -5.74 23.05 9.54
C LEU A 70 -5.84 21.72 8.80
N ALA A 71 -6.71 20.82 9.24
CA ALA A 71 -6.82 19.46 8.74
C ALA A 71 -7.92 19.30 7.69
N ASP A 72 -7.76 18.30 6.82
CA ASP A 72 -8.80 17.86 5.89
C ASP A 72 -9.90 17.13 6.70
N MET A 73 -11.13 17.65 6.65
CA MET A 73 -12.29 17.05 7.29
C MET A 73 -12.85 15.92 6.43
N VAL A 74 -13.06 14.76 7.03
CA VAL A 74 -13.72 13.60 6.41
C VAL A 74 -14.93 13.21 7.26
N GLU A 75 -16.06 12.98 6.60
CA GLU A 75 -17.31 12.58 7.27
C GLU A 75 -17.18 11.21 7.90
N ASP A 76 -17.84 11.02 9.04
CA ASP A 76 -17.83 9.74 9.74
C ASP A 76 -18.63 8.68 8.97
N ARG A 77 -18.02 7.50 8.82
CA ARG A 77 -18.68 6.35 8.23
C ARG A 77 -19.74 5.79 9.19
N PRO A 78 -20.92 5.34 8.71
CA PRO A 78 -21.89 4.65 9.55
C PRO A 78 -21.26 3.43 10.25
N GLU A 79 -21.61 3.20 11.52
CA GLU A 79 -21.04 2.12 12.34
C GLU A 79 -21.14 0.73 11.67
N ASN A 80 -22.23 0.47 10.94
CA ASN A 80 -22.45 -0.79 10.24
C ASN A 80 -21.53 -1.01 9.01
N GLU A 81 -20.76 0.01 8.62
CA GLU A 81 -19.79 -0.03 7.53
C GLU A 81 -18.34 0.15 8.04
N THR A 82 -18.17 0.28 9.36
CA THR A 82 -16.86 0.39 10.03
C THR A 82 -16.23 -1.00 10.20
N PRO A 83 -14.93 -1.17 9.89
CA PRO A 83 -14.24 -2.42 10.15
C PRO A 83 -14.11 -2.72 11.65
N HIS A 84 -14.58 -3.90 12.10
CA HIS A 84 -14.42 -4.34 13.49
C HIS A 84 -13.13 -5.15 13.68
N VAL A 85 -11.99 -4.46 13.72
CA VAL A 85 -10.65 -5.07 13.66
C VAL A 85 -9.74 -4.67 14.81
N CYS A 86 -10.06 -3.58 15.52
CA CYS A 86 -9.41 -3.21 16.76
C CYS A 86 -10.02 -3.97 17.93
N THR A 87 -9.18 -4.35 18.91
CA THR A 87 -9.64 -4.96 20.16
C THR A 87 -10.39 -3.99 21.06
N ASP A 88 -10.15 -2.69 20.89
CA ASP A 88 -10.96 -1.62 21.47
C ASP A 88 -11.99 -1.18 20.42
N PRO A 89 -13.30 -1.49 20.59
CA PRO A 89 -14.31 -1.14 19.61
C PRO A 89 -14.40 0.36 19.32
N ASP A 90 -14.10 1.20 20.32
CA ASP A 90 -14.17 2.65 20.21
C ASP A 90 -13.10 3.22 19.25
N ASP A 91 -12.05 2.44 18.92
CA ASP A 91 -10.98 2.86 18.01
C ASP A 91 -11.17 2.34 16.57
N ASN A 92 -12.22 1.55 16.29
CA ASN A 92 -12.46 0.99 14.95
C ASN A 92 -12.71 2.06 13.87
N PHE A 93 -13.32 3.18 14.25
CA PHE A 93 -13.55 4.29 13.32
C PHE A 93 -12.24 4.84 12.75
N LEU A 94 -11.11 4.69 13.46
CA LEU A 94 -9.81 5.16 12.99
C LEU A 94 -9.40 4.46 11.68
N VAL A 95 -9.76 3.18 11.53
CA VAL A 95 -9.48 2.41 10.31
C VAL A 95 -10.35 2.89 9.16
N ALA A 96 -11.65 3.13 9.40
CA ALA A 96 -12.56 3.68 8.41
C ALA A 96 -12.09 5.06 7.93
N LEU A 97 -11.77 5.96 8.87
CA LEU A 97 -11.26 7.31 8.58
C LEU A 97 -9.94 7.26 7.80
N PHE A 98 -9.02 6.35 8.16
CA PHE A 98 -7.78 6.15 7.41
C PHE A 98 -8.05 5.77 5.95
N GLN A 99 -9.00 4.86 5.71
CA GLN A 99 -9.38 4.42 4.36
C GLN A 99 -10.04 5.54 3.56
N ASP A 100 -11.05 6.20 4.13
CA ASP A 100 -11.87 7.21 3.44
C ASP A 100 -11.04 8.45 3.09
N ALA A 101 -10.08 8.79 3.94
CA ALA A 101 -9.14 9.87 3.68
C ALA A 101 -7.97 9.48 2.76
N GLN A 102 -7.85 8.20 2.40
CA GLN A 102 -6.68 7.63 1.73
C GLN A 102 -5.37 8.05 2.44
N ALA A 103 -5.40 8.03 3.77
CA ALA A 103 -4.29 8.51 4.57
C ALA A 103 -3.04 7.64 4.35
N ALA A 104 -1.87 8.25 4.34
CA ALA A 104 -0.62 7.48 4.25
C ALA A 104 -0.34 6.76 5.57
N ILE A 105 -0.36 7.46 6.70
CA ILE A 105 0.02 6.90 8.00
C ILE A 105 -1.06 7.23 9.05
N LEU A 106 -1.45 6.23 9.84
CA LEU A 106 -2.14 6.40 11.11
C LEU A 106 -1.10 6.48 12.23
N VAL A 107 -1.10 7.55 13.00
CA VAL A 107 -0.18 7.71 14.12
C VAL A 107 -0.91 7.46 15.43
N SER A 108 -0.42 6.51 16.21
CA SER A 108 -0.95 6.18 17.52
C SER A 108 0.14 5.74 18.49
N GLY A 109 -0.04 6.06 19.77
CA GLY A 109 0.74 5.47 20.87
C GLY A 109 0.00 4.32 21.57
N ASP A 110 -1.26 4.05 21.20
CA ASP A 110 -2.09 3.05 21.83
C ASP A 110 -1.72 1.64 21.34
N LYS A 111 -1.65 0.68 22.27
CA LYS A 111 -1.24 -0.69 21.96
C LYS A 111 -2.28 -1.47 21.17
N ALA A 112 -3.57 -1.21 21.40
CA ALA A 112 -4.65 -1.84 20.67
C ALA A 112 -4.65 -1.35 19.22
N VAL A 113 -4.50 -0.04 19.00
CA VAL A 113 -4.42 0.55 17.66
C VAL A 113 -3.16 0.10 16.91
N LEU A 114 -2.00 0.09 17.57
CA LEU A 114 -0.74 -0.39 16.98
C LEU A 114 -0.75 -1.88 16.63
N ALA A 115 -1.63 -2.66 17.25
CA ALA A 115 -1.79 -4.09 16.98
C ALA A 115 -2.82 -4.40 15.89
N ILE A 116 -3.45 -3.38 15.29
CA ILE A 116 -4.41 -3.60 14.20
C ILE A 116 -3.66 -4.12 12.98
N GLU A 117 -3.96 -5.35 12.60
CA GLU A 117 -3.57 -5.93 11.33
C GLU A 117 -4.72 -5.73 10.34
N TYR A 118 -4.59 -4.74 9.46
CA TYR A 118 -5.57 -4.46 8.43
C TYR A 118 -4.89 -4.18 7.08
N PRO A 119 -5.37 -4.75 5.97
CA PRO A 119 -4.76 -4.57 4.66
C PRO A 119 -4.63 -3.08 4.26
N GLY A 120 -3.40 -2.67 3.92
CA GLY A 120 -3.09 -1.30 3.53
C GLY A 120 -2.99 -0.30 4.69
N LEU A 121 -3.31 -0.69 5.92
CA LEU A 121 -3.17 0.16 7.11
C LEU A 121 -1.69 0.21 7.53
N ASP A 122 -1.15 1.43 7.66
CA ASP A 122 0.18 1.67 8.22
C ASP A 122 0.02 2.46 9.51
N VAL A 123 0.10 1.75 10.64
CA VAL A 123 0.07 2.34 11.97
C VAL A 123 1.48 2.49 12.50
N ARG A 124 1.88 3.71 12.85
CA ARG A 124 3.21 4.01 13.39
C ARG A 124 3.11 4.76 14.72
N LYS A 125 4.12 4.59 15.58
CA LYS A 125 4.28 5.48 16.73
C LYS A 125 4.70 6.87 16.25
N PRO A 126 4.49 7.93 17.04
CA PRO A 126 4.86 9.29 16.65
C PRO A 126 6.31 9.44 16.19
N VAL A 127 7.27 8.78 16.87
CA VAL A 127 8.70 8.86 16.50
C VAL A 127 8.99 8.16 15.17
N ASP A 128 8.37 7.00 14.94
CA ASP A 128 8.54 6.22 13.71
C ASP A 128 7.86 6.92 12.53
N ALA A 129 6.75 7.63 12.78
CA ALA A 129 6.08 8.47 11.78
C ALA A 129 6.94 9.66 11.36
N LEU A 130 7.62 10.35 12.30
CA LEU A 130 8.56 11.41 11.93
C LEU A 130 9.73 10.89 11.11
N ALA A 131 10.33 9.77 11.54
CA ALA A 131 11.41 9.13 10.78
C ALA A 131 10.96 8.76 9.36
N ALA A 132 9.72 8.27 9.21
CA ALA A 132 9.13 7.96 7.91
C ALA A 132 8.99 9.19 7.01
N LEU A 133 8.59 10.34 7.57
CA LEU A 133 8.41 11.59 6.83
C LEU A 133 9.72 12.24 6.40
N ASP A 134 10.83 11.91 7.06
CA ASP A 134 12.17 12.34 6.69
C ASP A 134 12.88 11.34 5.74
N PHE A 135 12.23 10.22 5.40
CA PHE A 135 12.75 9.28 4.42
C PHE A 135 12.73 9.89 3.03
N HIS A 136 13.85 9.75 2.31
CA HIS A 136 13.99 10.19 0.92
C HIS A 136 14.55 9.04 0.09
N HIS A 137 13.90 8.76 -1.03
CA HIS A 137 14.39 7.79 -2.01
C HIS A 137 14.95 8.49 -3.24
N GLU A 138 15.93 7.89 -3.92
CA GLU A 138 16.50 8.43 -5.15
C GLU A 138 15.48 8.56 -6.30
N TRP A 139 14.37 7.84 -6.21
CA TRP A 139 13.26 7.92 -7.18
C TRP A 139 12.38 9.16 -6.99
N GLY A 140 12.62 9.94 -5.93
CA GLY A 140 11.92 11.20 -5.65
C GLY A 140 11.05 11.15 -4.40
N GLU A 141 10.13 12.11 -4.32
CA GLU A 141 9.18 12.24 -3.23
C GLU A 141 7.99 11.26 -3.37
N GLY A 142 7.18 11.14 -2.33
CA GLY A 142 5.97 10.30 -2.34
C GLY A 142 6.21 8.82 -2.03
N PHE A 143 7.40 8.48 -1.55
CA PHE A 143 7.76 7.15 -1.09
C PHE A 143 7.98 7.12 0.42
N LEU A 144 7.59 6.01 1.04
CA LEU A 144 7.91 5.65 2.41
C LEU A 144 8.53 4.25 2.43
N GLU A 145 9.36 3.96 3.42
CA GLU A 145 9.74 2.58 3.69
C GLU A 145 8.49 1.76 4.08
N GLY A 146 8.37 0.58 3.47
CA GLY A 146 7.29 -0.37 3.69
C GLY A 146 7.78 -1.70 4.22
N SER A 147 6.85 -2.65 4.36
CA SER A 147 7.14 -4.04 4.74
C SER A 147 6.74 -4.99 3.63
N GLY A 148 7.56 -6.00 3.37
CA GLY A 148 7.23 -7.08 2.43
C GLY A 148 5.98 -7.85 2.86
N GLU A 149 5.83 -8.11 4.16
CA GLU A 149 4.66 -8.80 4.73
C GLU A 149 3.35 -8.04 4.46
N GLN A 150 3.35 -6.73 4.72
CA GLN A 150 2.18 -5.87 4.43
C GLN A 150 1.90 -5.78 2.93
N SER A 151 2.95 -5.77 2.09
CA SER A 151 2.82 -5.75 0.64
C SER A 151 2.15 -7.04 0.13
N PHE A 152 2.50 -8.20 0.69
CA PHE A 152 1.85 -9.48 0.38
C PHE A 152 0.40 -9.54 0.88
N ALA A 153 0.13 -9.11 2.11
CA ALA A 153 -1.23 -9.06 2.65
C ALA A 153 -2.15 -8.16 1.79
N GLN A 154 -1.61 -7.06 1.27
CA GLN A 154 -2.32 -6.19 0.33
C GLN A 154 -2.61 -6.89 -1.01
N ILE A 155 -1.61 -7.57 -1.60
CA ILE A 155 -1.79 -8.36 -2.83
C ILE A 155 -2.92 -9.38 -2.67
N GLU A 156 -2.97 -10.07 -1.53
CA GLU A 156 -4.01 -11.06 -1.27
C GLU A 156 -5.40 -10.43 -1.14
N THR A 157 -5.49 -9.33 -0.38
CA THR A 157 -6.76 -8.63 -0.12
C THR A 157 -7.34 -8.02 -1.40
N GLU A 158 -6.50 -7.47 -2.27
CA GLU A 158 -6.91 -6.88 -3.54
C GLU A 158 -7.21 -7.96 -4.61
N GLY A 159 -7.15 -9.25 -4.27
CA GLY A 159 -7.45 -10.35 -5.20
C GLY A 159 -6.34 -10.62 -6.23
N ASN A 160 -5.17 -10.02 -6.04
CA ASN A 160 -4.04 -10.11 -6.98
C ASN A 160 -3.13 -11.31 -6.71
N ARG A 161 -3.43 -12.16 -5.71
CA ARG A 161 -2.60 -13.32 -5.34
C ARG A 161 -2.24 -14.21 -6.54
N GLY A 162 -3.19 -14.52 -7.41
CA GLY A 162 -2.97 -15.41 -8.55
C GLY A 162 -1.93 -14.88 -9.53
N ILE A 163 -2.08 -13.63 -9.97
CA ILE A 163 -1.16 -13.04 -10.95
C ILE A 163 0.27 -12.91 -10.40
N PHE A 164 0.44 -12.51 -9.13
CA PHE A 164 1.77 -12.45 -8.51
C PHE A 164 2.37 -13.82 -8.23
N ALA A 165 1.57 -14.81 -7.81
CA ALA A 165 2.04 -16.19 -7.68
C ALA A 165 2.59 -16.75 -8.99
N ALA A 166 1.92 -16.45 -10.12
CA ALA A 166 2.39 -16.82 -11.44
C ALA A 166 3.69 -16.12 -11.82
N TYR A 167 3.78 -14.81 -11.56
CA TYR A 167 5.00 -14.05 -11.79
C TYR A 167 6.18 -14.54 -10.92
N SER A 168 5.97 -14.76 -9.63
CA SER A 168 6.97 -15.32 -8.73
C SER A 168 7.42 -16.71 -9.17
N SER A 169 6.50 -17.57 -9.62
CA SER A 169 6.85 -18.89 -10.18
C SER A 169 7.74 -18.76 -11.43
N PHE A 170 7.45 -17.79 -12.29
CA PHE A 170 8.30 -17.47 -13.44
C PHE A 170 9.71 -17.01 -13.01
N VAL A 171 9.81 -16.10 -12.03
CA VAL A 171 11.09 -15.66 -11.47
C VAL A 171 11.88 -16.85 -10.91
N THR A 172 11.25 -17.72 -10.10
CA THR A 172 11.88 -18.93 -9.58
C THR A 172 12.38 -19.85 -10.69
N VAL A 173 11.63 -19.99 -11.79
CA VAL A 173 12.06 -20.75 -12.97
C VAL A 173 13.30 -20.13 -13.63
N LEU A 174 13.38 -18.81 -13.74
CA LEU A 174 14.55 -18.13 -14.32
C LEU A 174 15.83 -18.40 -13.52
N GLU A 175 15.74 -18.52 -12.21
CA GLU A 175 16.87 -18.82 -11.32
C GLU A 175 17.40 -20.26 -11.49
N GLN A 176 16.58 -21.18 -12.01
CA GLN A 176 16.99 -22.58 -12.15
C GLN A 176 17.98 -22.78 -13.30
N PRO A 177 18.99 -23.66 -13.14
CA PRO A 177 19.92 -24.00 -14.22
C PRO A 177 19.22 -24.60 -15.44
N ASN A 178 18.13 -25.34 -15.24
CA ASN A 178 17.32 -25.96 -16.29
C ASN A 178 16.09 -25.12 -16.71
N ALA A 179 16.12 -23.79 -16.56
CA ALA A 179 15.01 -22.90 -16.91
C ALA A 179 14.40 -23.17 -18.29
N HIS A 180 15.19 -23.51 -19.32
CA HIS A 180 14.69 -23.85 -20.65
C HIS A 180 13.63 -24.97 -20.67
N GLU A 181 13.75 -25.95 -19.78
CA GLU A 181 12.83 -27.08 -19.64
C GLU A 181 11.59 -26.71 -18.83
N LEU A 182 11.72 -25.75 -17.92
CA LEU A 182 10.67 -25.32 -16.99
C LEU A 182 9.81 -24.16 -17.51
N LEU A 183 10.34 -23.33 -18.42
CA LEU A 183 9.61 -22.21 -19.04
C LEU A 183 8.21 -22.60 -19.59
N PRO A 184 8.01 -23.75 -20.26
CA PRO A 184 6.69 -24.13 -20.78
C PRO A 184 5.57 -24.16 -19.74
N TYR A 185 5.89 -24.26 -18.45
CA TYR A 185 4.90 -24.30 -17.38
C TYR A 185 4.46 -22.90 -16.92
N VAL A 186 5.27 -21.87 -17.13
CA VAL A 186 5.10 -20.52 -16.54
C VAL A 186 4.94 -19.40 -17.57
N VAL A 187 5.23 -19.66 -18.84
CA VAL A 187 5.01 -18.70 -19.94
C VAL A 187 3.90 -19.17 -20.87
N VAL A 188 3.37 -18.24 -21.65
CA VAL A 188 2.40 -18.52 -22.71
C VAL A 188 3.06 -19.36 -23.82
N PRO A 189 2.48 -20.49 -24.26
CA PRO A 189 3.11 -21.41 -25.22
C PRO A 189 3.58 -20.74 -26.52
N GLU A 190 2.81 -19.78 -27.01
CA GLU A 190 3.03 -19.03 -28.24
C GLU A 190 4.28 -18.15 -28.15
N THR A 191 4.64 -17.68 -26.95
CA THR A 191 5.81 -16.83 -26.71
C THR A 191 7.03 -17.60 -26.17
N LEU A 192 6.88 -18.90 -25.87
CA LEU A 192 7.95 -19.76 -25.35
C LEU A 192 9.23 -19.73 -26.19
N LYS A 193 9.11 -19.71 -27.53
CA LYS A 193 10.27 -19.69 -28.42
C LYS A 193 11.08 -18.39 -28.25
N ALA A 194 10.41 -17.26 -28.04
CA ALA A 194 11.05 -15.98 -27.79
C ALA A 194 11.77 -15.99 -26.43
N PHE A 195 11.10 -16.45 -25.38
CA PHE A 195 11.72 -16.59 -24.05
C PHE A 195 12.97 -17.47 -24.06
N ARG A 196 12.94 -18.62 -24.75
CA ARG A 196 14.11 -19.49 -24.88
C ARG A 196 15.25 -18.83 -25.66
N ARG A 197 14.93 -18.06 -26.71
CA ARG A 197 15.95 -17.35 -27.50
C ARG A 197 16.63 -16.26 -26.66
N ASP A 198 15.85 -15.50 -25.91
CA ASP A 198 16.29 -14.28 -25.23
C ASP A 198 16.50 -14.49 -23.71
N LEU A 199 16.63 -15.75 -23.25
CA LEU A 199 16.62 -16.10 -21.81
C LEU A 199 17.68 -15.35 -20.99
N ALA A 200 18.88 -15.15 -21.54
CA ALA A 200 19.94 -14.41 -20.86
C ALA A 200 19.51 -12.95 -20.57
N TRP A 201 18.98 -12.28 -21.60
CA TRP A 201 18.46 -10.92 -21.45
C TRP A 201 17.29 -10.87 -20.45
N VAL A 202 16.38 -11.85 -20.51
CA VAL A 202 15.24 -11.94 -19.57
C VAL A 202 15.73 -12.07 -18.13
N ARG A 203 16.73 -12.93 -17.87
CA ARG A 203 17.34 -13.06 -16.53
C ARG A 203 17.93 -11.74 -16.05
N ASP A 204 18.77 -11.11 -16.87
CA ASP A 204 19.45 -9.87 -16.54
C ASP A 204 18.47 -8.73 -16.22
N ASN A 205 17.31 -8.73 -16.90
CA ASN A 205 16.29 -7.68 -16.78
C ASN A 205 15.17 -8.01 -15.78
N VAL A 206 15.07 -9.23 -15.27
CA VAL A 206 14.00 -9.62 -14.32
C VAL A 206 14.54 -9.86 -12.91
N LEU A 207 15.70 -10.52 -12.77
CA LEU A 207 16.21 -10.94 -11.47
C LEU A 207 16.75 -9.78 -10.60
N ASN A 208 17.07 -8.63 -11.21
CA ASN A 208 17.58 -7.44 -10.52
C ASN A 208 16.52 -6.33 -10.44
N ARG A 209 15.24 -6.69 -10.36
CA ARG A 209 14.12 -5.76 -10.38
C ARG A 209 13.10 -6.05 -9.30
N GLY A 210 12.50 -4.98 -8.78
CA GLY A 210 11.30 -5.06 -7.96
C GLY A 210 10.04 -5.25 -8.80
N PHE A 211 8.89 -5.28 -8.14
CA PHE A 211 7.59 -5.19 -8.80
C PHE A 211 6.62 -4.35 -7.95
N THR A 212 5.68 -3.67 -8.60
CA THR A 212 4.59 -2.98 -7.90
C THR A 212 3.46 -3.94 -7.56
N THR A 213 2.81 -3.78 -6.42
CA THR A 213 1.74 -4.68 -5.90
C THR A 213 0.38 -4.53 -6.60
N ARG A 214 0.18 -3.48 -7.41
CA ARG A 214 -1.05 -3.22 -8.16
C ARG A 214 -0.84 -3.39 -9.67
N PRO A 215 -1.28 -4.50 -10.27
CA PRO A 215 -1.20 -4.69 -11.71
C PRO A 215 -2.21 -3.80 -12.43
N HIS A 216 -1.87 -3.40 -13.66
CA HIS A 216 -2.80 -2.71 -14.55
C HIS A 216 -3.51 -3.72 -15.44
N TYR A 217 -4.81 -3.94 -15.22
CA TYR A 217 -5.64 -4.79 -16.06
C TYR A 217 -6.06 -4.04 -17.33
N ALA A 218 -5.47 -4.39 -18.47
CA ALA A 218 -5.85 -3.83 -19.77
C ALA A 218 -7.11 -4.50 -20.36
N SER A 219 -7.35 -5.75 -19.97
CA SER A 219 -8.60 -6.48 -20.15
C SER A 219 -8.75 -7.48 -18.99
N PRO A 220 -9.91 -8.12 -18.82
CA PRO A 220 -10.07 -9.18 -17.81
C PRO A 220 -9.05 -10.33 -17.90
N GLU A 221 -8.50 -10.56 -19.09
CA GLU A 221 -7.55 -11.63 -19.42
C GLU A 221 -6.11 -11.16 -19.65
N VAL A 222 -5.85 -9.85 -19.72
CA VAL A 222 -4.50 -9.27 -19.90
C VAL A 222 -4.21 -8.22 -18.83
N ALA A 223 -3.08 -8.39 -18.15
CA ALA A 223 -2.63 -7.47 -17.11
C ALA A 223 -1.14 -7.16 -17.21
N TYR A 224 -0.71 -6.03 -16.67
CA TYR A 224 0.68 -5.61 -16.64
C TYR A 224 1.17 -5.45 -15.21
N ILE A 225 2.27 -6.14 -14.88
CA ILE A 225 3.03 -5.88 -13.66
C ILE A 225 4.16 -4.92 -14.01
N LYS A 226 4.26 -3.79 -13.29
CA LYS A 226 5.36 -2.84 -13.44
C LYS A 226 6.58 -3.37 -12.70
N LEU A 227 7.73 -3.38 -13.36
CA LEU A 227 9.01 -3.89 -12.88
C LEU A 227 10.04 -2.75 -12.86
N PRO A 228 10.03 -1.89 -11.82
CA PRO A 228 11.06 -0.88 -11.66
C PRO A 228 12.42 -1.54 -11.38
N PRO A 229 13.53 -0.80 -11.49
CA PRO A 229 14.81 -1.23 -10.91
C PRO A 229 14.65 -1.67 -9.46
N ASP A 230 15.59 -2.46 -8.96
CA ASP A 230 15.63 -2.73 -7.52
C ASP A 230 15.85 -1.43 -6.74
N SER A 231 14.91 -1.09 -5.85
CA SER A 231 15.02 0.06 -4.94
C SER A 231 15.96 -0.22 -3.76
N GLY A 232 16.41 -1.46 -3.55
CA GLY A 232 17.21 -1.88 -2.41
C GLY A 232 16.44 -1.96 -1.08
N VAL A 233 15.24 -1.38 -1.02
CA VAL A 233 14.30 -1.44 0.10
C VAL A 233 12.87 -1.64 -0.41
N VAL A 234 11.97 -2.12 0.45
CA VAL A 234 10.54 -2.17 0.12
C VAL A 234 9.98 -0.76 0.22
N LEU A 235 9.40 -0.28 -0.87
CA LEU A 235 8.80 1.05 -0.94
C LEU A 235 7.27 0.97 -0.94
N ARG A 236 6.66 1.91 -0.22
CA ARG A 236 5.23 2.18 -0.27
C ARG A 236 5.01 3.58 -0.84
N SER A 237 4.03 3.71 -1.71
CA SER A 237 3.65 5.00 -2.28
C SER A 237 2.59 5.70 -1.42
N THR A 238 2.69 7.02 -1.29
CA THR A 238 1.71 7.86 -0.58
C THR A 238 0.68 8.51 -1.51
N GLY A 239 0.71 8.20 -2.81
CA GLY A 239 -0.19 8.79 -3.81
C GLY A 239 0.19 8.38 -5.23
N ASP A 240 0.01 9.29 -6.18
CA ASP A 240 0.51 9.09 -7.53
C ASP A 240 2.02 9.36 -7.57
N ILE A 241 2.79 8.31 -7.86
CA ILE A 241 4.24 8.38 -7.99
C ILE A 241 4.66 8.18 -9.44
N VAL A 242 5.79 8.79 -9.79
CA VAL A 242 6.50 8.51 -11.03
C VAL A 242 7.53 7.42 -10.75
N LEU A 243 7.44 6.30 -11.47
CA LEU A 243 8.47 5.26 -11.40
C LEU A 243 9.67 5.63 -12.29
N PRO A 244 10.86 5.07 -12.03
CA PRO A 244 12.03 5.29 -12.88
C PRO A 244 11.76 5.05 -14.37
N GLU A 245 12.39 5.83 -15.24
CA GLU A 245 12.18 5.75 -16.70
C GLU A 245 12.52 4.38 -17.30
N ASP A 246 13.45 3.65 -16.69
CA ASP A 246 13.86 2.31 -17.08
C ASP A 246 12.97 1.20 -16.49
N THR A 247 11.82 1.56 -15.91
CA THR A 247 10.76 0.61 -15.51
C THR A 247 10.25 -0.14 -16.72
N ILE A 248 10.32 -1.48 -16.65
CA ILE A 248 9.76 -2.37 -17.67
C ILE A 248 8.48 -3.03 -17.16
N TYR A 249 7.89 -3.90 -17.96
CA TYR A 249 6.64 -4.57 -17.66
C TYR A 249 6.73 -6.08 -17.88
N ALA A 250 6.09 -6.85 -17.00
CA ALA A 250 5.65 -8.20 -17.34
C ALA A 250 4.22 -8.11 -17.85
N THR A 251 4.02 -8.46 -19.12
CA THR A 251 2.68 -8.68 -19.67
C THR A 251 2.24 -10.08 -19.28
N MET A 252 1.11 -10.16 -18.59
CA MET A 252 0.50 -11.36 -18.07
C MET A 252 -0.76 -11.68 -18.88
N GLN A 253 -0.98 -12.95 -19.17
CA GLN A 253 -2.19 -13.44 -19.83
C GLN A 253 -2.84 -14.55 -18.99
N LEU A 254 -4.15 -14.52 -18.88
CA LEU A 254 -4.93 -15.60 -18.27
C LEU A 254 -5.13 -16.73 -19.30
N CYS A 255 -4.69 -17.95 -18.97
CA CYS A 255 -4.73 -19.12 -19.84
C CYS A 255 -5.55 -20.26 -19.23
N PRO A 256 -6.89 -20.16 -19.19
CA PRO A 256 -7.75 -21.14 -18.52
C PRO A 256 -7.71 -22.55 -19.16
N ASP A 257 -7.26 -22.63 -20.41
CA ASP A 257 -7.05 -23.87 -21.14
C ASP A 257 -5.78 -24.62 -20.75
N LEU A 258 -4.86 -23.97 -20.02
CA LEU A 258 -3.63 -24.59 -19.52
C LEU A 258 -3.82 -25.14 -18.09
N PRO A 259 -3.08 -26.19 -17.69
CA PRO A 259 -3.08 -26.66 -16.31
C PRO A 259 -2.77 -25.54 -15.32
N ALA A 260 -3.35 -25.58 -14.12
CA ALA A 260 -2.99 -24.66 -13.05
C ALA A 260 -1.50 -24.80 -12.67
N LEU A 261 -0.89 -23.73 -12.17
CA LEU A 261 0.49 -23.81 -11.67
C LEU A 261 0.56 -24.75 -10.45
N PRO A 262 1.62 -25.58 -10.33
CA PRO A 262 1.80 -26.43 -9.15
C PRO A 262 1.77 -25.62 -7.85
N GLY A 263 0.97 -26.06 -6.89
CA GLY A 263 0.82 -25.37 -5.58
C GLY A 263 -0.13 -24.17 -5.57
N TYR A 264 -0.74 -23.84 -6.72
CA TYR A 264 -1.71 -22.75 -6.84
C TYR A 264 -2.98 -23.23 -7.55
N ASP A 265 -3.91 -23.80 -6.78
CA ASP A 265 -5.19 -24.31 -7.30
C ASP A 265 -5.95 -23.21 -8.06
N GLY A 266 -6.35 -23.51 -9.30
CA GLY A 266 -7.12 -22.60 -10.14
C GLY A 266 -6.35 -21.38 -10.68
N ASN A 267 -5.02 -21.30 -10.50
CA ASN A 267 -4.24 -20.19 -11.03
C ASN A 267 -3.74 -20.46 -12.45
N HIS A 268 -4.34 -19.74 -13.40
CA HIS A 268 -4.11 -19.89 -14.84
C HIS A 268 -3.31 -18.73 -15.46
N TRP A 269 -2.81 -17.79 -14.67
CA TRP A 269 -1.98 -16.70 -15.19
C TRP A 269 -0.63 -17.22 -15.70
N ARG A 270 -0.15 -16.64 -16.81
CA ARG A 270 1.16 -16.92 -17.42
C ARG A 270 1.82 -15.64 -17.88
N VAL A 271 3.15 -15.63 -17.90
CA VAL A 271 3.90 -14.51 -18.47
C VAL A 271 3.85 -14.60 -20.00
N PHE A 272 3.29 -13.58 -20.64
CA PHE A 272 3.25 -13.45 -22.10
C PHE A 272 4.53 -12.81 -22.63
N GLY A 273 5.04 -11.76 -21.97
CA GLY A 273 6.24 -11.04 -22.42
C GLY A 273 6.86 -10.15 -21.35
N ILE A 274 8.14 -9.81 -21.53
CA ILE A 274 8.92 -8.91 -20.66
C ILE A 274 9.43 -7.73 -21.47
N GLY A 275 9.38 -6.52 -20.92
CA GLY A 275 9.87 -5.30 -21.56
C GLY A 275 8.77 -4.27 -21.72
N ARG A 276 8.34 -3.99 -22.95
CA ARG A 276 7.19 -3.11 -23.21
C ARG A 276 5.88 -3.86 -22.99
N THR A 277 4.82 -3.13 -22.66
CA THR A 277 3.46 -3.68 -22.61
C THR A 277 3.05 -4.16 -24.01
N VAL A 278 2.37 -5.30 -24.07
CA VAL A 278 1.71 -5.77 -25.28
C VAL A 278 0.21 -5.51 -25.12
N PRO A 279 -0.41 -4.72 -26.02
CA PRO A 279 -1.81 -4.37 -25.88
C PRO A 279 -2.71 -5.58 -26.20
N PRO A 280 -3.90 -5.71 -25.59
CA PRO A 280 -4.73 -6.91 -25.71
C PRO A 280 -5.09 -7.29 -27.15
N GLU A 281 -5.21 -6.31 -28.05
CA GLU A 281 -5.56 -6.56 -29.46
C GLU A 281 -4.46 -7.30 -30.24
N GLN A 282 -3.24 -7.35 -29.69
CA GLN A 282 -2.10 -8.09 -30.25
C GLN A 282 -1.91 -9.47 -29.59
N ILE A 283 -2.76 -9.82 -28.62
CA ILE A 283 -2.68 -11.08 -27.88
C ILE A 283 -3.87 -11.94 -28.30
N GLU A 284 -3.58 -13.14 -28.81
CA GLU A 284 -4.64 -14.07 -29.20
C GLU A 284 -5.47 -14.51 -27.98
N PRO A 285 -6.82 -14.42 -28.03
CA PRO A 285 -7.67 -14.89 -26.95
C PRO A 285 -7.50 -16.38 -26.68
N ARG A 286 -7.53 -16.78 -25.40
CA ARG A 286 -7.42 -18.18 -24.99
C ARG A 286 -8.79 -18.87 -25.01
N PRO A 287 -8.88 -20.14 -25.44
CA PRO A 287 -10.09 -20.93 -25.32
C PRO A 287 -10.56 -21.04 -23.86
N GLY A 288 -11.88 -21.07 -23.62
CA GLY A 288 -12.44 -21.18 -22.27
C GLY A 288 -12.69 -19.86 -21.55
N TYR A 289 -12.31 -18.74 -22.18
CA TYR A 289 -12.80 -17.42 -21.80
C TYR A 289 -14.07 -17.13 -22.60
N ALA A 290 -15.25 -17.24 -21.98
CA ALA A 290 -16.49 -16.72 -22.53
C ALA A 290 -16.74 -15.33 -21.91
N PRO A 291 -17.08 -14.30 -22.70
CA PRO A 291 -17.41 -12.97 -22.16
C PRO A 291 -18.65 -13.00 -21.27
#